data_AF-E9SD32-F1
#
_entry.id   AF-E9SD32-F1
#
_cell.length_a   1.000
_cell.length_b   1.000
_cell.length_c   1.000
_cell.angle_alpha   90.00
_cell.angle_beta   90.00
_cell.angle_gamma   90.00
#
_symmetry.space_group_name_H-M   'P 1'
#
loop_
_entity.id
_entity.type
_entity.pdbx_description
1 polymer ?
#
loop_
_entity_poly.entity_id
_entity_poly.type
_entity_poly.pdbx_seq_one_letter_code
_entity_poly.pdbx_strand_id
1 'polypeptide(L)' 'MDCYKSWICLKCSAHNTGNFCTECGTRKPWECPMCKALNIGEKCGRCGLSEPSAK' A
#
# COMPACT_ATOMS: atom_id res chain seq x y z
N MET A 1 -21.03 5.85 4.68
CA MET A 1 -20.47 6.54 3.50
C MET A 1 -18.98 6.23 3.45
N ASP A 2 -18.64 5.00 3.11
CA ASP A 2 -17.25 4.58 2.97
C ASP A 2 -16.79 4.98 1.57
N CYS A 3 -16.28 6.21 1.48
CA CYS A 3 -15.55 6.70 0.32
C CYS A 3 -14.39 5.74 0.06
N TYR A 4 -14.51 4.88 -0.96
CA TYR A 4 -13.43 4.00 -1.41
C TYR A 4 -12.18 4.85 -1.66
N LYS A 5 -11.24 4.84 -0.71
CA LYS A 5 -10.00 5.62 -0.79
C LYS A 5 -9.21 5.16 -2.01
N SER A 6 -9.29 5.93 -3.09
CA SER A 6 -8.40 5.83 -4.24
C SER A 6 -6.97 6.14 -3.79
N TRP A 7 -6.00 5.55 -4.47
CA TRP A 7 -4.59 5.76 -4.19
C TRP A 7 -3.84 5.95 -5.50
N ILE A 8 -2.79 6.77 -5.43
CA ILE A 8 -1.90 7.03 -6.56
C ILE A 8 -0.72 6.07 -6.45
N CYS A 9 -0.41 5.38 -7.54
CA CYS A 9 0.74 4.50 -7.57
C CYS A 9 2.02 5.31 -7.45
N LEU A 10 2.83 5.03 -6.42
CA LEU A 10 4.10 5.73 -6.21
C LEU A 10 5.18 5.40 -7.26
N LYS A 11 4.95 4.36 -8.08
CA LYS A 11 5.88 3.91 -9.12
C LYS A 11 5.57 4.48 -10.50
N CYS A 12 4.29 4.56 -10.87
CA CYS A 12 3.87 4.99 -12.21
C CYS A 12 2.83 6.12 -12.21
N SER A 13 2.43 6.64 -11.04
CA SER A 13 1.47 7.72 -10.87
C SER A 13 0.03 7.43 -11.34
N ALA A 14 -0.28 6.17 -11.67
CA ALA A 14 -1.65 5.75 -12.00
C ALA A 14 -2.62 5.91 -10.81
N HIS A 15 -3.87 6.28 -11.09
CA HIS A 15 -4.94 6.30 -10.11
C HIS A 15 -5.59 4.92 -9.99
N ASN A 16 -5.66 4.37 -8.77
CA ASN A 16 -6.13 3.01 -8.51
C ASN A 16 -7.14 2.97 -7.37
N THR A 17 -8.06 2.00 -7.42
CA THR A 17 -9.07 1.77 -6.37
C THR A 17 -8.95 0.38 -5.73
N GLY A 18 -8.29 -0.57 -6.41
CA GLY A 18 -8.08 -1.95 -5.91
C GLY A 18 -6.81 -2.13 -5.05
N ASN A 19 -6.47 -3.39 -4.79
CA ASN A 19 -5.28 -3.78 -4.01
C ASN A 19 -3.97 -3.73 -4.81
N PHE A 20 -4.06 -3.62 -6.14
CA PHE A 20 -2.92 -3.59 -7.05
C PHE A 20 -3.10 -2.49 -8.08
N CYS A 21 -1.98 -1.98 -8.58
CA CYS A 21 -1.94 -1.01 -9.66
C CYS A 21 -2.30 -1.71 -10.97
N THR A 22 -3.28 -1.16 -11.70
CA THR A 22 -3.73 -1.71 -12.98
C THR A 22 -2.71 -1.57 -14.10
N GLU A 23 -1.81 -0.59 -14.01
CA GLU A 23 -0.79 -0.36 -15.04
C GLU A 23 0.51 -1.14 -14.81
N CYS A 24 0.99 -1.22 -13.56
CA CYS A 24 2.31 -1.80 -13.27
C CYS A 24 2.29 -2.98 -12.31
N GLY A 25 1.12 -3.38 -11.79
CA GLY A 25 0.98 -4.51 -10.86
C GLY A 25 1.50 -4.24 -9.43
N THR A 26 1.99 -3.04 -9.14
CA THR A 26 2.48 -2.68 -7.80
C THR A 26 1.34 -2.75 -6.79
N ARG A 27 1.58 -3.34 -5.62
CA ARG A 27 0.59 -3.41 -4.53
C ARG A 27 0.23 -2.02 -4.00
N LYS A 28 -0.98 -1.88 -3.47
CA LYS A 28 -1.41 -0.70 -2.73
C LYS A 28 -0.50 -0.49 -1.52
N PRO A 29 0.04 0.72 -1.31
CA PRO A 29 0.87 0.99 -0.15
C PRO A 29 0.05 0.92 1.15
N TRP A 30 0.67 0.41 2.20
CA TRP A 30 0.11 0.35 3.55
C TRP A 30 0.97 1.14 4.52
N GLU A 31 0.32 1.76 5.50
CA GLU A 31 0.99 2.48 6.58
C GLU A 31 1.30 1.50 7.73
N CYS A 32 2.57 1.47 8.16
CA CYS A 32 2.97 0.66 9.29
C CYS A 32 2.34 1.21 10.59
N PRO A 33 1.57 0.41 11.36
CA PRO A 33 0.93 0.88 12.58
C PRO A 33 1.93 1.30 13.66
N MET A 34 3.11 0.66 13.70
CA MET A 34 4.15 0.93 14.70
C MET A 34 4.97 2.19 14.45
N CYS A 35 5.43 2.41 13.21
CA CYS A 35 6.39 3.48 12.90
C CYS A 35 5.91 4.46 11.82
N LYS A 36 4.68 4.29 11.33
CA LYS A 36 4.02 5.17 10.34
C LYS A 36 4.74 5.29 8.99
N ALA A 37 5.74 4.44 8.75
CA ALA A 37 6.35 4.32 7.43
C ALA A 37 5.35 3.74 6.43
N LEU A 38 5.33 4.29 5.22
CA LEU A 38 4.56 3.77 4.10
C LEU A 38 5.37 2.67 3.40
N ASN A 39 4.76 1.51 3.15
CA ASN A 39 5.44 0.36 2.55
C ASN A 39 4.61 -0.22 1.41
N ILE A 40 5.29 -0.79 0.41
CA ILE A 40 4.67 -1.46 -0.76
C ILE A 40 4.92 -2.99 -0.79
N GLY A 41 5.64 -3.51 0.21
CA GLY A 41 5.99 -4.93 0.34
C GLY A 41 5.45 -5.55 1.62
N GLU A 42 5.67 -6.86 1.82
CA GLU A 42 5.07 -7.64 2.91
C GLU A 42 5.56 -7.24 4.31
N LYS A 43 6.71 -6.58 4.42
CA LYS A 43 7.31 -6.17 5.69
C LYS A 43 7.68 -4.70 5.67
N CYS A 44 7.60 -4.07 6.84
CA CYS A 44 8.04 -2.71 7.01
C CYS A 44 9.56 -2.62 6.91
N GLY A 45 10.06 -1.79 6.00
CA GLY A 45 11.51 -1.61 5.81
C GLY A 45 12.23 -0.97 7.00
N ARG A 46 11.50 -0.35 7.94
CA ARG A 46 12.08 0.34 9.10
C ARG A 46 12.11 -0.50 10.37
N CYS A 47 11.03 -1.25 10.66
CA CYS A 47 10.91 -2.02 11.91
C CYS A 47 10.73 -3.53 11.70
N GLY A 48 10.58 -4.00 10.46
CA GLY A 48 10.41 -5.41 10.14
C GLY A 48 9.01 -5.99 10.43
N LEU A 49 8.06 -5.17 10.90
CA LEU A 49 6.67 -5.60 11.11
C LEU A 49 6.04 -6.09 9.79
N SER A 50 5.32 -7.21 9.83
CA SER A 50 4.62 -7.73 8.65
C SER A 50 3.33 -6.93 8.35
N GLU A 51 2.94 -6.88 7.09
CA GLU A 51 1.73 -6.20 6.61
C GLU A 51 0.49 -6.78 7.32
N PRO A 52 -0.32 -5.95 8.01
CA PRO A 52 -1.49 -6.43 8.75
C PRO A 52 -2.58 -7.08 7.88
N SER A 53 -2.62 -6.70 6.60
CA SER A 53 -3.63 -7.15 5.63
C SER A 53 -3.24 -8.44 4.89
N ALA A 54 -2.05 -8.99 5.13
CA ALA A 54 -1.54 -10.18 4.44
C ALA A 54 -2.10 -11.51 4.99
N LYS A 55 -3.37 -11.53 5.40
CA LYS A 55 -4.02 -12.70 5.98
C LYS A 55 -4.97 -13.39 5.01
#